data_AF-A0A255DH15-F1
#
_entry.id   AF-A0A255DH15-F1
#
_cell.length_a   1.000
_cell.length_b   1.000
_cell.length_c   1.000
_cell.angle_alpha   90.00
_cell.angle_beta   90.00
_cell.angle_gamma   90.00
#
_symmetry.space_group_name_H-M   'P 1'
#
loop_
_entity.id
_entity.type
_entity.pdbx_description
1 polymer ?
#
loop_
_entity_poly.entity_id
_entity_poly.type
_entity_poly.pdbx_seq_one_letter_code
_entity_poly.pdbx_strand_id
1 'polypeptide(L)'
;MGSFVSVYVDWAATIEHVRAVTTRLPLPAGVLRVDVVEAGDTLGCRVAVDLTGDFDEQRDGPRIARSYAAALSETLAVPAFALNDLILVGRSDW
;
A
#
# COMPACT_ATOMS: atom_id res chain seq x y z
N MET A 1 -10.31 3.84 17.55
CA MET A 1 -9.14 3.52 16.72
C MET A 1 -9.69 3.39 15.31
N GLY A 2 -9.20 4.18 14.34
CA GLY A 2 -9.69 4.11 12.97
C GLY A 2 -9.22 2.81 12.30
N SER A 3 -9.91 2.38 11.25
CA SER A 3 -9.53 1.21 10.47
C SER A 3 -8.29 1.47 9.61
N PHE A 4 -7.52 0.42 9.35
CA PHE A 4 -6.19 0.53 8.77
C PHE A 4 -5.89 -0.58 7.77
N VAL A 5 -5.27 -0.24 6.63
CA VAL A 5 -4.66 -1.20 5.71
C VAL A 5 -3.37 -0.65 5.10
N SER A 6 -2.42 -1.53 4.80
CA SER A 6 -1.13 -1.16 4.20
C SER A 6 -0.95 -1.68 2.78
N VAL A 7 -0.30 -0.87 1.96
CA VAL A 7 0.23 -1.21 0.64
C VAL A 7 1.75 -1.16 0.68
N TYR A 8 2.41 -2.18 0.16
CA TYR A 8 3.87 -2.32 0.15
C TYR A 8 4.41 -2.06 -1.24
N VAL A 9 5.47 -1.27 -1.34
CA VAL A 9 6.09 -0.88 -2.60
C VAL A 9 7.45 -1.56 -2.74
N ASP A 10 7.69 -2.07 -3.95
CA ASP A 10 8.95 -2.70 -4.35
C ASP A 10 10.17 -1.82 -4.06
N TRP A 11 11.29 -2.47 -3.72
CA TRP A 11 12.57 -1.84 -3.36
C TRP A 11 13.14 -0.89 -4.42
N ALA A 12 12.70 -0.97 -5.68
CA ALA A 12 13.12 -0.07 -6.75
C ALA A 12 12.64 1.39 -6.56
N ALA A 13 11.60 1.64 -5.75
CA ALA A 13 11.13 2.99 -5.47
C ALA A 13 11.74 3.58 -4.18
N THR A 14 12.13 4.86 -4.23
CA THR A 14 12.55 5.60 -3.03
C THR A 14 11.35 6.14 -2.25
N ILE A 15 11.51 6.34 -0.93
CA ILE A 15 10.44 6.87 -0.08
C ILE A 15 9.97 8.27 -0.52
N GLU A 16 10.88 9.11 -1.01
CA GLU A 16 10.55 10.44 -1.53
C GLU A 16 9.69 10.36 -2.79
N HIS A 17 10.00 9.42 -3.69
CA HIS A 17 9.21 9.21 -4.89
C HIS A 17 7.81 8.69 -4.55
N VAL A 18 7.71 7.73 -3.63
CA VAL A 18 6.42 7.23 -3.13
C VAL A 18 5.61 8.38 -2.52
N ARG A 19 6.21 9.22 -1.66
CA ARG A 19 5.56 10.41 -1.09
C ARG A 19 5.06 11.39 -2.16
N ALA A 20 5.88 11.67 -3.16
CA ALA A 20 5.48 12.58 -4.24
C ALA A 20 4.27 12.02 -5.00
N VAL A 21 4.21 10.72 -5.26
CA VAL A 21 3.10 10.08 -5.95
C VAL A 21 1.85 10.00 -5.08
N THR A 22 1.94 9.60 -3.81
CA THR A 22 0.75 9.48 -2.94
C THR A 22 0.01 10.81 -2.77
N THR A 23 0.71 11.96 -2.80
CA THR A 23 0.05 13.28 -2.76
C THR A 23 -0.79 13.61 -3.99
N ARG A 24 -0.62 12.88 -5.10
CA ARG A 24 -1.34 13.08 -6.37
C ARG A 24 -2.45 12.06 -6.58
N LEU A 25 -2.45 10.97 -5.81
CA LEU A 25 -3.46 9.92 -5.94
C LEU A 25 -4.76 10.34 -5.22
N PRO A 26 -5.92 10.02 -5.81
CA PRO A 26 -7.19 10.24 -5.13
C PRO A 26 -7.28 9.34 -3.90
N LEU A 27 -7.83 9.88 -2.80
CA LEU A 27 -8.11 9.09 -1.61
C LEU A 27 -9.25 8.10 -1.89
N PRO A 28 -9.08 6.80 -1.58
CA PRO A 28 -10.18 5.86 -1.63
C PRO A 28 -11.31 6.27 -0.67
N ALA A 29 -12.54 5.89 -1.00
CA ALA A 29 -13.70 6.18 -0.15
C ALA A 29 -13.49 5.60 1.26
N GLY A 30 -13.76 6.43 2.28
CA GLY A 30 -13.57 6.09 3.69
C GLY A 30 -12.13 6.30 4.20
N VAL A 31 -11.13 6.47 3.33
CA VAL A 31 -9.76 6.78 3.76
C VAL A 31 -9.64 8.27 4.11
N LEU A 32 -9.12 8.56 5.30
CA LEU A 32 -8.97 9.90 5.85
C LEU A 32 -7.51 10.36 5.89
N ARG A 33 -6.56 9.42 5.90
CA ARG A 33 -5.14 9.69 5.97
C ARG A 33 -4.35 8.66 5.18
N VAL A 34 -3.27 9.13 4.56
CA VAL A 34 -2.28 8.32 3.86
C VAL A 34 -0.92 8.68 4.44
N ASP A 35 -0.25 7.72 5.07
CA ASP A 35 1.09 7.88 5.61
C ASP A 35 2.08 7.03 4.83
N VAL A 36 3.24 7.58 4.47
CA VAL A 36 4.31 6.85 3.79
C VAL A 36 5.44 6.60 4.78
N VAL A 37 5.67 5.34 5.09
CA VAL A 37 6.59 4.88 6.14
C VAL A 37 7.61 3.91 5.59
N GLU A 38 8.78 3.85 6.21
CA GLU A 38 9.76 2.80 5.92
C GLU A 38 9.27 1.48 6.52
N ALA A 39 9.19 0.44 5.69
CA ALA A 39 8.67 -0.88 6.07
C ALA A 39 9.77 -1.87 6.49
N GLY A 40 11.04 -1.45 6.50
CA GLY A 40 12.18 -2.36 6.60
C GLY A 40 12.28 -3.28 5.38
N ASP A 41 12.98 -4.42 5.48
CA ASP A 41 13.01 -5.43 4.40
C ASP A 41 11.86 -6.43 4.59
N THR A 42 10.65 -6.02 4.21
CA THR A 42 9.45 -6.85 4.30
C THR A 42 9.14 -7.45 2.94
N LEU A 43 9.49 -8.72 2.74
CA LEU A 43 9.18 -9.49 1.52
C LEU A 43 9.62 -8.76 0.22
N GLY A 44 10.82 -8.16 0.21
CA GLY A 44 11.34 -7.42 -0.93
C GLY A 44 10.79 -6.00 -1.10
N CYS A 45 9.91 -5.55 -0.20
CA CYS A 45 9.40 -4.19 -0.17
C CYS A 45 10.10 -3.38 0.93
N ARG A 46 10.39 -2.10 0.66
CA ARG A 46 11.05 -1.18 1.61
C ARG A 46 10.20 -0.03 2.11
N VAL A 47 9.12 0.26 1.42
CA VAL A 47 8.21 1.36 1.74
C VAL A 47 6.80 0.79 1.91
N ALA A 48 6.11 1.21 2.95
CA ALA A 48 4.68 0.97 3.12
C ALA A 48 3.91 2.29 3.01
N VAL A 49 2.72 2.19 2.46
CA VAL A 49 1.72 3.24 2.41
C VAL A 49 0.53 2.80 3.23
N ASP A 50 0.32 3.50 4.33
CA ASP A 50 -0.68 3.21 5.34
C ASP A 50 -1.92 4.04 5.09
N LEU A 51 -3.05 3.36 4.85
CA LEU A 51 -4.35 3.97 4.59
C LEU A 51 -5.20 3.85 5.85
N THR A 52 -5.41 4.97 6.54
CA THR A 52 -6.22 5.02 7.77
C THR A 52 -7.51 5.76 7.52
N GLY A 53 -8.63 5.26 8.05
CA GLY A 53 -9.92 5.91 7.85
C GLY A 53 -11.10 5.31 8.59
N ASP A 54 -12.28 5.66 8.08
CA ASP A 54 -13.60 5.19 8.54
C ASP A 54 -14.20 4.27 7.47
N PHE A 55 -13.69 3.05 7.42
CA PHE A 55 -14.14 1.98 6.53
C PHE A 55 -14.16 0.67 7.31
N ASP A 56 -14.89 -0.33 6.84
CA ASP A 56 -14.85 -1.65 7.46
C ASP A 56 -13.54 -2.35 7.06
N GLU A 57 -12.61 -2.51 8.00
CA GLU A 57 -11.29 -3.08 7.72
C GLU A 57 -11.37 -4.50 7.12
N GLN A 58 -12.29 -5.32 7.60
CA GLN A 58 -12.41 -6.71 7.16
C GLN A 58 -13.10 -6.81 5.81
N ARG A 59 -14.18 -6.05 5.61
CA ARG A 59 -14.99 -6.09 4.39
C ARG A 59 -14.39 -5.26 3.26
N ASP A 60 -14.00 -4.02 3.55
CA ASP A 60 -13.59 -3.02 2.56
C ASP A 60 -12.07 -2.92 2.44
N GLY A 61 -11.33 -3.17 3.51
CA GLY A 61 -9.88 -3.05 3.57
C GLY A 61 -9.11 -3.75 2.44
N PRO A 62 -9.35 -5.04 2.16
CA PRO A 62 -8.68 -5.75 1.07
C PRO A 62 -8.93 -5.11 -0.31
N ARG A 63 -10.14 -4.62 -0.54
CA ARG A 63 -10.51 -3.95 -1.81
C ARG A 63 -9.84 -2.59 -1.92
N ILE A 64 -9.84 -1.82 -0.83
CA ILE A 64 -9.16 -0.51 -0.74
C ILE A 64 -7.67 -0.70 -1.02
N ALA A 65 -7.00 -1.59 -0.28
CA ALA A 65 -5.56 -1.85 -0.43
C ALA A 65 -5.21 -2.28 -1.86
N ARG A 66 -5.96 -3.20 -2.48
CA ARG A 66 -5.71 -3.65 -3.87
C ARG A 66 -5.89 -2.54 -4.89
N SER A 67 -6.99 -1.78 -4.79
CA SER A 67 -7.26 -0.68 -5.73
C SER A 67 -6.20 0.41 -5.64
N TYR A 68 -5.77 0.74 -4.41
CA TYR A 68 -4.74 1.74 -4.20
C TYR A 68 -3.36 1.23 -4.64
N ALA A 69 -3.03 -0.04 -4.37
CA ALA A 69 -1.80 -0.67 -4.85
C ALA A 69 -1.70 -0.65 -6.38
N ALA A 70 -2.80 -0.93 -7.09
CA ALA A 70 -2.84 -0.85 -8.55
C ALA A 70 -2.55 0.57 -9.06
N ALA A 71 -3.23 1.58 -8.53
CA ALA A 71 -3.03 2.98 -8.91
C ALA A 71 -1.61 3.48 -8.58
N LEU A 72 -1.08 3.08 -7.43
CA LEU A 72 0.27 3.42 -6.99
C LEU A 72 1.33 2.77 -7.88
N SER A 73 1.15 1.48 -8.20
CA SER A 73 2.03 0.72 -9.10
C SER A 73 2.07 1.33 -10.50
N GLU A 74 0.91 1.66 -11.07
CA GLU A 74 0.79 2.31 -12.37
C GLU A 74 1.52 3.66 -12.40
N THR A 75 1.37 4.46 -11.34
CA THR A 75 1.96 5.81 -11.29
C THR A 75 3.47 5.79 -11.02
N LEU A 76 3.95 4.83 -10.20
CA LEU A 76 5.38 4.70 -9.90
C LEU A 76 6.15 3.90 -10.96
N ALA A 77 5.46 3.16 -11.83
CA ALA A 77 6.03 2.17 -12.74
C ALA A 77 6.90 1.10 -12.04
N VAL A 78 6.59 0.79 -10.77
CA VAL A 78 7.15 -0.34 -10.02
C VAL A 78 6.06 -1.10 -9.29
N PRO A 79 6.24 -2.39 -8.97
CA PRO A 79 5.21 -3.15 -8.29
C PRO A 79 4.84 -2.58 -6.91
N ALA A 80 3.53 -2.59 -6.62
CA ALA A 80 2.99 -2.34 -5.29
C ALA A 80 1.91 -3.37 -4.96
N PHE A 81 1.84 -3.79 -3.71
CA PHE A 81 1.04 -4.94 -3.28
C PHE A 81 0.23 -4.63 -2.03
N ALA A 82 -1.01 -5.10 -1.97
CA ALA A 82 -1.71 -5.21 -0.71
C ALA A 82 -1.03 -6.29 0.16
N LEU A 83 -0.99 -6.11 1.49
CA LEU A 83 -0.36 -7.06 2.41
C LEU A 83 -0.79 -8.52 2.18
N ASN A 84 -2.11 -8.74 2.04
CA ASN A 84 -2.66 -10.08 1.83
C ASN A 84 -2.12 -10.74 0.56
N ASP A 85 -1.91 -9.96 -0.50
CA ASP A 85 -1.39 -10.48 -1.77
C ASP A 85 0.11 -10.73 -1.66
N LEU A 86 0.84 -9.87 -0.94
CA LEU A 86 2.27 -10.04 -0.68
C LEU A 86 2.56 -11.32 0.13
N ILE A 87 1.74 -11.62 1.14
CA ILE A 87 1.84 -12.86 1.94
C ILE A 87 1.62 -14.11 1.05
N LEU A 88 0.69 -14.05 0.10
CA LEU A 88 0.43 -15.16 -0.82
C LEU A 88 1.58 -15.39 -1.80
N VAL A 89 2.19 -14.32 -2.31
CA VAL A 89 3.37 -14.39 -3.19
C VAL A 89 4.57 -14.92 -2.42
N GLY A 90 4.88 -14.36 -1.25
CA GLY A 90 6.02 -14.78 -0.43
C GLY A 90 5.93 -16.21 0.11
N ARG A 91 4.74 -16.84 0.09
CA ARG A 91 4.55 -18.27 0.40
C ARG A 91 4.80 -19.19 -0.79
N SER A 92 4.84 -18.66 -2.01
CA SER A 92 5.03 -19.44 -3.23
C SER A 92 6.51 -19.59 -3.62
N ASP A 93 7.40 -18.81 -3.01
CA ASP A 93 8.86 -18.85 -3.21
C ASP A 93 9.60 -19.80 -2.22
N TRP A 94 8.87 -20.72 -1.57
CA TRP A 94 9.41 -21.74 -0.64
C TRP A 94 9.09 -23.16 -1.08
#